data_AF-A0A7K3D0B0-F1
#
_entry.id   AF-A0A7K3D0B0-F1
#
_cell.length_a   1.000
_cell.length_b   1.000
_cell.length_c   1.000
_cell.angle_alpha   90.00
_cell.angle_beta   90.00
_cell.angle_gamma   90.00
#
_symmetry.space_group_name_H-M   'P 1'
#
loop_
_entity.id
_entity.type
_entity.pdbx_description
1 polymer ?
#
loop_
_entity_poly.entity_id
_entity_poly.type
_entity_poly.pdbx_seq_one_letter_code
_entity_poly.pdbx_strand_id
1 'polypeptide(L)'
;HIVDSMVNQHIKWLKTSRALPWRAPVPSLNYLLTSHVWRQDHNGFSHQDPGFVDHVLNKSPHVVRVYLPPDANTLLSVTEHVLHSRDYVNVVVAGKQPCFDWLSLDEARAHCARGAGVWEWAGTEQGTRDPDVVLACAGDVPTQEVLAAAALLREHLPELAVRVVNVVDIARLMPREEHPHGMADSEFDALFTRDKPVIFAYHGYP
;
A
#
# COMPACT_ATOMS: atom_id res chain seq x y z
N HIS A 1 10.75 -18.66 2.11
CA HIS A 1 10.98 -17.61 3.15
C HIS A 1 11.55 -18.20 4.44
N ILE A 2 12.39 -17.44 5.16
CA ILE A 2 13.20 -17.95 6.30
C ILE A 2 12.48 -17.82 7.64
N VAL A 3 11.67 -16.76 7.84
CA VAL A 3 11.10 -16.40 9.16
C VAL A 3 9.57 -16.46 9.23
N ASP A 4 8.91 -17.06 8.23
CA ASP A 4 7.44 -17.12 8.12
C ASP A 4 6.76 -17.79 9.30
N SER A 5 7.38 -18.83 9.84
CA SER A 5 6.86 -19.52 11.02
C SER A 5 6.97 -18.64 12.27
N MET A 6 8.06 -17.89 12.42
CA MET A 6 8.27 -16.99 13.56
C MET A 6 7.26 -15.84 13.57
N VAL A 7 7.05 -15.17 12.43
CA VAL A 7 6.06 -14.09 12.34
C VAL A 7 4.65 -14.61 12.59
N ASN A 8 4.32 -15.81 12.09
CA ASN A 8 3.02 -16.44 12.35
C ASN A 8 2.79 -16.71 13.84
N GLN A 9 3.78 -17.24 14.56
CA GLN A 9 3.65 -17.46 16.00
C GLN A 9 3.55 -16.14 16.77
N HIS A 10 4.30 -15.10 16.36
CA HIS A 10 4.19 -13.78 16.98
C HIS A 10 2.80 -13.15 16.77
N ILE A 11 2.23 -13.27 15.57
CA ILE A 11 0.86 -12.82 15.27
C ILE A 11 -0.17 -13.55 16.15
N LYS A 12 -0.05 -14.88 16.30
CA LYS A 12 -0.92 -15.67 17.19
C LYS A 12 -0.80 -15.23 18.65
N TRP A 13 0.42 -14.96 19.10
CA TRP A 13 0.68 -14.42 20.43
C TRP A 13 -0.02 -13.07 20.63
N LEU A 14 0.20 -12.11 19.73
CA LEU A 14 -0.41 -10.77 19.80
C LEU A 14 -1.95 -10.83 19.79
N LYS A 15 -2.53 -11.65 18.89
CA LYS A 15 -3.98 -11.85 18.82
C LYS A 15 -4.55 -12.32 20.16
N THR A 16 -3.93 -13.33 20.76
CA THR A 16 -4.37 -13.90 22.03
C THR A 16 -4.13 -12.93 23.18
N SER A 17 -2.99 -12.26 23.19
CA SER A 17 -2.57 -11.38 24.27
C SER A 17 -3.46 -10.14 24.41
N ARG A 18 -4.01 -9.64 23.30
CA ARG A 18 -4.94 -8.48 23.30
C ARG A 18 -6.28 -8.76 23.97
N ALA A 19 -6.67 -10.04 24.11
CA ALA A 19 -7.87 -10.44 24.82
C ALA A 19 -7.66 -10.58 26.34
N LEU A 20 -6.42 -10.42 26.82
CA LEU A 20 -6.05 -10.58 28.24
C LEU A 20 -5.94 -9.19 28.90
N PRO A 21 -6.96 -8.73 29.67
CA PRO A 21 -7.01 -7.35 30.15
C PRO A 21 -5.91 -6.99 31.15
N TRP A 22 -5.27 -7.97 31.77
CA TRP A 22 -4.16 -7.78 32.71
C TRP A 22 -2.81 -7.57 32.01
N ARG A 23 -2.70 -7.85 30.71
CA ARG A 23 -1.44 -7.75 29.98
C ARG A 23 -1.34 -6.41 29.26
N ALA A 24 -0.29 -5.65 29.58
CA ALA A 24 -0.03 -4.38 28.90
C ALA A 24 0.31 -4.58 27.40
N PRO A 25 -0.07 -3.62 26.53
CA PRO A 25 0.36 -3.58 25.14
C PRO A 25 1.88 -3.55 24.98
N VAL A 26 2.42 -4.18 23.94
CA VAL A 26 3.87 -4.16 23.63
C VAL A 26 4.16 -3.33 22.36
N PRO A 27 5.38 -2.81 22.19
CA PRO A 27 5.81 -2.24 20.91
C PRO A 27 5.55 -3.20 19.75
N SER A 28 5.06 -2.67 18.64
CA SER A 28 4.82 -3.46 17.43
C SER A 28 6.11 -4.04 16.87
N LEU A 29 6.00 -5.20 16.23
CA LEU A 29 7.05 -5.78 15.43
C LEU A 29 7.04 -5.16 14.03
N ASN A 30 8.12 -4.50 13.64
CA ASN A 30 8.22 -3.78 12.38
C ASN A 30 9.19 -4.48 11.43
N TYR A 31 8.69 -4.95 10.29
CA TYR A 31 9.48 -5.50 9.18
C TYR A 31 9.63 -4.43 8.09
N LEU A 32 10.87 -4.14 7.72
CA LEU A 32 11.18 -3.39 6.49
C LEU A 32 11.58 -4.40 5.41
N LEU A 33 10.73 -4.58 4.41
CA LEU A 33 11.03 -5.38 3.22
C LEU A 33 11.63 -4.45 2.17
N THR A 34 12.94 -4.54 2.02
CA THR A 34 13.70 -3.80 1.02
C THR A 34 14.53 -4.74 0.14
N SER A 35 15.23 -4.20 -0.85
CA SER A 35 15.84 -5.00 -1.92
C SER A 35 14.80 -5.94 -2.55
N HIS A 36 13.65 -5.37 -2.92
CA HIS A 36 12.50 -6.15 -3.34
C HIS A 36 12.62 -6.65 -4.79
N VAL A 37 11.65 -7.47 -5.19
CA VAL A 37 11.58 -8.23 -6.45
C VAL A 37 11.96 -7.43 -7.70
N TRP A 38 11.48 -6.19 -7.81
CA TRP A 38 11.68 -5.33 -8.98
C TRP A 38 13.13 -4.85 -9.20
N ARG A 39 13.99 -4.88 -8.17
CA ARG A 39 15.34 -4.28 -8.21
C ARG A 39 16.38 -5.13 -7.50
N GLN A 40 16.51 -6.38 -7.94
CA GLN A 40 17.54 -7.35 -7.50
C GLN A 40 18.67 -7.48 -8.53
N ASP A 41 19.27 -6.33 -8.88
CA ASP A 41 20.18 -6.13 -10.02
C ASP A 41 21.35 -7.13 -10.08
N HIS A 42 21.84 -7.61 -8.92
CA HIS A 42 23.01 -8.50 -8.83
C HIS A 42 22.68 -9.96 -8.49
N ASN A 43 21.42 -10.29 -8.14
CA ASN A 43 21.06 -11.58 -7.53
C ASN A 43 20.05 -12.40 -8.35
N GLY A 44 19.26 -11.75 -9.21
CA GLY A 44 18.32 -12.43 -10.11
C GLY A 44 17.20 -13.22 -9.39
N PHE A 45 16.70 -14.28 -10.05
CA PHE A 45 15.45 -14.96 -9.73
C PHE A 45 15.34 -15.53 -8.30
N SER A 46 16.43 -16.01 -7.71
CA SER A 46 16.41 -16.59 -6.35
C SER A 46 16.03 -15.59 -5.25
N HIS A 47 16.01 -14.29 -5.56
CA HIS A 47 15.69 -13.21 -4.64
C HIS A 47 14.38 -12.48 -5.01
N GLN A 48 13.59 -13.06 -5.93
CA GLN A 48 12.40 -12.46 -6.52
C GLN A 48 11.12 -13.15 -6.05
N ASP A 49 10.80 -12.96 -4.77
CA ASP A 49 9.58 -13.50 -4.15
C ASP A 49 8.95 -12.47 -3.19
N PRO A 50 7.92 -11.73 -3.63
CA PRO A 50 7.19 -10.78 -2.79
C PRO A 50 6.12 -11.44 -1.90
N GLY A 51 5.99 -12.77 -1.89
CA GLY A 51 4.90 -13.53 -1.26
C GLY A 51 4.82 -13.44 0.27
N PHE A 52 5.81 -12.82 0.92
CA PHE A 52 5.75 -12.54 2.36
C PHE A 52 4.56 -11.61 2.70
N VAL A 53 4.22 -10.69 1.80
CA VAL A 53 3.05 -9.81 1.96
C VAL A 53 1.77 -10.65 2.06
N ASP A 54 1.57 -11.59 1.14
CA ASP A 54 0.40 -12.48 1.12
C ASP A 54 0.35 -13.38 2.35
N HIS A 55 1.50 -13.93 2.77
CA HIS A 55 1.57 -14.76 3.97
C HIS A 55 1.11 -14.00 5.22
N VAL A 56 1.49 -12.72 5.33
CA VAL A 56 1.15 -11.86 6.46
C VAL A 56 -0.30 -11.37 6.39
N LEU A 57 -0.78 -10.90 5.23
CA LEU A 57 -2.17 -10.43 5.04
C LEU A 57 -3.21 -11.53 5.30
N ASN A 58 -2.87 -12.79 5.03
CA ASN A 58 -3.72 -13.95 5.34
C ASN A 58 -3.84 -14.27 6.84
N LYS A 59 -3.28 -13.45 7.74
CA LYS A 59 -3.40 -13.63 9.19
C LYS A 59 -4.42 -12.67 9.78
N SER A 60 -4.53 -12.64 11.11
CA SER A 60 -5.59 -11.92 11.79
C SER A 60 -5.58 -10.42 11.47
N PRO A 61 -6.67 -9.86 10.90
CA PRO A 61 -6.75 -8.46 10.47
C PRO A 61 -6.64 -7.47 11.64
N HIS A 62 -6.91 -7.93 12.86
CA HIS A 62 -6.75 -7.12 14.06
C HIS A 62 -5.32 -6.77 14.44
N VAL A 63 -4.31 -7.49 13.93
CA VAL A 63 -2.91 -7.36 14.39
C VAL A 63 -1.89 -7.21 13.26
N VAL A 64 -2.29 -7.30 12.00
CA VAL A 64 -1.37 -7.17 10.86
C VAL A 64 -1.62 -5.87 10.11
N ARG A 65 -0.55 -5.20 9.67
CA ARG A 65 -0.60 -4.03 8.78
C ARG A 65 0.44 -4.17 7.68
N VAL A 66 0.10 -3.75 6.47
CA VAL A 66 1.04 -3.74 5.34
C VAL A 66 0.97 -2.39 4.63
N TYR A 67 2.13 -1.77 4.48
CA TYR A 67 2.29 -0.44 3.88
C TYR A 67 3.25 -0.49 2.69
N LEU A 68 2.88 0.16 1.60
CA LEU A 68 3.62 0.24 0.33
C LEU A 68 3.86 1.71 -0.06
N PRO A 69 4.70 2.45 0.68
CA PRO A 69 5.01 3.85 0.36
C PRO A 69 5.64 3.98 -1.05
N PRO A 70 5.16 4.93 -1.89
CA PRO A 70 5.69 5.11 -3.24
C PRO A 70 6.96 5.99 -3.30
N ASP A 71 7.31 6.69 -2.22
CA ASP A 71 8.44 7.62 -2.13
C ASP A 71 8.99 7.76 -0.70
N ALA A 72 10.04 8.59 -0.53
CA ALA A 72 10.70 8.78 0.76
C ALA A 72 9.82 9.51 1.79
N ASN A 73 9.04 10.52 1.38
CA ASN A 73 8.19 11.28 2.31
C ASN A 73 7.03 10.43 2.85
N THR A 74 6.44 9.58 2.01
CA THR A 74 5.44 8.60 2.43
C THR A 74 6.07 7.55 3.34
N LEU A 75 7.28 7.08 3.03
CA LEU A 75 8.03 6.16 3.89
C LEU A 75 8.31 6.78 5.27
N LEU A 76 8.68 8.06 5.34
CA LEU A 76 8.88 8.77 6.61
C LEU A 76 7.60 8.81 7.44
N SER A 77 6.47 9.17 6.82
CA SER A 77 5.17 9.23 7.50
C SER A 77 4.71 7.84 7.98
N VAL A 78 4.87 6.80 7.16
CA VAL A 78 4.60 5.41 7.58
C VAL A 78 5.53 4.98 8.71
N THR A 79 6.81 5.31 8.63
CA THR A 79 7.82 4.94 9.64
C THR A 79 7.49 5.57 10.99
N GLU A 80 7.15 6.86 11.01
CA GLU A 80 6.66 7.55 12.22
C GLU A 80 5.46 6.81 12.82
N HIS A 81 4.45 6.49 12.01
CA HIS A 81 3.26 5.75 12.44
C HIS A 81 3.60 4.38 13.07
N VAL A 82 4.39 3.55 12.38
CA VAL A 82 4.66 2.18 12.84
C VAL A 82 5.53 2.14 14.11
N LEU A 83 6.43 3.12 14.30
CA LEU A 83 7.24 3.24 15.52
C LEU A 83 6.40 3.62 16.75
N HIS A 84 5.32 4.39 16.57
CA HIS A 84 4.40 4.73 17.65
C HIS A 84 3.37 3.62 17.95
N SER A 85 3.16 2.70 17.02
CA SER A 85 2.14 1.65 17.15
C SER A 85 2.44 0.61 18.25
N ARG A 86 1.39 -0.10 18.69
CA ARG A 86 1.45 -1.16 19.71
C ARG A 86 0.63 -2.37 19.29
N ASP A 87 1.08 -3.56 19.67
CA ASP A 87 0.42 -4.85 19.40
C ASP A 87 0.09 -5.13 17.92
N TYR A 88 0.92 -4.63 17.00
CA TYR A 88 0.86 -4.95 15.58
C TYR A 88 2.12 -5.67 15.08
N VAL A 89 1.95 -6.40 13.99
CA VAL A 89 3.02 -6.71 13.05
C VAL A 89 2.83 -5.79 11.85
N ASN A 90 3.75 -4.83 11.69
CA ASN A 90 3.76 -3.92 10.55
C ASN A 90 4.77 -4.40 9.52
N VAL A 91 4.34 -4.53 8.28
CA VAL A 91 5.22 -4.77 7.13
C VAL A 91 5.26 -3.49 6.31
N VAL A 92 6.45 -2.95 6.10
CA VAL A 92 6.67 -1.77 5.26
C VAL A 92 7.53 -2.23 4.08
N VAL A 93 7.02 -2.08 2.87
CA VAL A 93 7.74 -2.43 1.64
C VAL A 93 8.32 -1.17 1.03
N ALA A 94 9.64 -1.09 0.92
CA ALA A 94 10.30 0.09 0.38
C ALA A 94 11.55 -0.25 -0.44
N GLY A 95 11.65 0.35 -1.62
CA GLY A 95 12.87 0.32 -2.43
C GLY A 95 14.04 1.03 -1.76
N LYS A 96 15.23 0.65 -2.19
CA LYS A 96 16.50 1.30 -1.80
C LYS A 96 17.25 1.92 -2.98
N GLN A 97 16.72 1.72 -4.18
CA GLN A 97 17.28 2.30 -5.39
C GLN A 97 16.89 3.78 -5.48
N PRO A 98 17.68 4.61 -6.17
CA PRO A 98 17.24 5.96 -6.53
C PRO A 98 15.86 5.90 -7.19
N CYS A 99 14.93 6.67 -6.65
CA CYS A 99 13.55 6.79 -7.10
C CYS A 99 13.12 8.25 -7.00
N PHE A 100 11.91 8.55 -7.50
CA PHE A 100 11.33 9.89 -7.44
C PHE A 100 10.64 10.11 -6.10
N ASP A 101 10.63 11.38 -5.66
CA ASP A 101 9.75 11.85 -4.60
C ASP A 101 8.53 12.51 -5.23
N TRP A 102 7.34 11.95 -4.96
CA TRP A 102 6.08 12.38 -5.60
C TRP A 102 5.34 13.40 -4.76
N LEU A 103 5.35 13.21 -3.44
CA LEU A 103 4.62 14.03 -2.48
C LEU A 103 5.60 14.84 -1.62
N SER A 104 5.23 16.07 -1.29
CA SER A 104 5.83 16.76 -0.14
C SER A 104 5.50 16.00 1.16
N LEU A 105 6.23 16.29 2.24
CA LEU A 105 6.00 15.63 3.52
C LEU A 105 4.58 15.84 4.07
N ASP A 106 3.99 17.03 3.87
CA ASP A 106 2.64 17.31 4.35
C ASP A 106 1.56 16.60 3.51
N GLU A 107 1.75 16.54 2.19
CA GLU A 107 0.89 15.74 1.30
C GLU A 107 0.99 14.25 1.64
N ALA A 108 2.20 13.75 1.89
CA ALA A 108 2.45 12.37 2.29
C ALA A 108 1.76 12.03 3.61
N ARG A 109 1.82 12.90 4.63
CA ARG A 109 1.10 12.71 5.90
C ARG A 109 -0.41 12.64 5.69
N ALA A 110 -0.97 13.55 4.90
CA ALA A 110 -2.40 13.55 4.59
C ALA A 110 -2.83 12.30 3.81
N HIS A 111 -1.98 11.85 2.88
CA HIS A 111 -2.22 10.65 2.07
C HIS A 111 -2.12 9.36 2.91
N CYS A 112 -1.09 9.22 3.73
CA CYS A 112 -0.94 8.12 4.69
C CYS A 112 -2.10 8.03 5.68
N ALA A 113 -2.61 9.17 6.16
CA ALA A 113 -3.76 9.19 7.07
C ALA A 113 -5.03 8.59 6.44
N ARG A 114 -5.19 8.72 5.10
CA ARG A 114 -6.28 8.07 4.36
C ARG A 114 -5.94 6.63 3.97
N GLY A 115 -4.66 6.34 3.76
CA GLY A 115 -4.11 5.05 3.34
C GLY A 115 -4.28 4.73 1.84
N ALA A 116 -5.24 5.36 1.17
CA ALA A 116 -5.38 5.37 -0.28
C ALA A 116 -6.03 6.69 -0.72
N GLY A 117 -5.80 7.11 -1.96
CA GLY A 117 -6.37 8.36 -2.46
C GLY A 117 -6.11 8.63 -3.93
N VAL A 118 -6.95 9.50 -4.50
CA VAL A 118 -6.77 10.03 -5.86
C VAL A 118 -5.63 11.05 -5.87
N TRP A 119 -4.76 10.96 -6.86
CA TRP A 119 -3.74 11.97 -7.15
C TRP A 119 -4.21 12.85 -8.31
N GLU A 120 -4.90 13.93 -7.97
CA GLU A 120 -5.54 14.84 -8.92
C GLU A 120 -4.53 15.43 -9.94
N TRP A 121 -3.30 15.71 -9.50
CA TRP A 121 -2.24 16.25 -10.36
C TRP A 121 -1.73 15.24 -11.42
N ALA A 122 -1.94 13.95 -11.19
CA ALA A 122 -1.48 12.88 -12.08
C ALA A 122 -2.55 12.47 -13.10
N GLY A 123 -3.84 12.65 -12.78
CA GLY A 123 -4.96 12.35 -13.66
C GLY A 123 -5.27 13.44 -14.69
N THR A 124 -6.28 13.15 -15.51
CA THR A 124 -6.88 14.09 -16.48
C THR A 124 -8.39 14.27 -16.26
N GLU A 125 -8.98 13.57 -15.29
CA GLU A 125 -10.39 13.75 -14.93
C GLU A 125 -10.64 15.17 -14.37
N GLN A 126 -11.75 15.78 -14.76
CA GLN A 126 -12.10 17.16 -14.40
C GLN A 126 -13.27 17.24 -13.40
N GLY A 127 -13.73 16.10 -12.86
CA GLY A 127 -14.85 16.01 -11.93
C GLY A 127 -16.23 16.34 -12.52
N THR A 128 -16.33 16.62 -13.83
CA THR A 128 -17.58 16.90 -14.54
C THR A 128 -18.32 15.63 -14.98
N ARG A 129 -17.60 14.51 -15.06
CA ARG A 129 -18.07 13.16 -15.35
C ARG A 129 -17.12 12.15 -14.72
N ASP A 130 -17.55 10.89 -14.63
CA ASP A 130 -16.68 9.77 -14.22
C ASP A 130 -15.49 9.60 -15.19
N PRO A 131 -14.35 9.09 -14.69
CA PRO A 131 -13.21 8.77 -15.55
C PRO A 131 -13.58 7.66 -16.53
N ASP A 132 -12.86 7.57 -17.64
CA ASP A 132 -12.97 6.45 -18.57
C ASP A 132 -12.19 5.23 -18.08
N VAL A 133 -11.13 5.45 -17.28
CA VAL A 133 -10.29 4.41 -16.68
C VAL A 133 -9.65 4.90 -15.38
N VAL A 134 -9.51 3.99 -14.42
CA VAL A 134 -8.71 4.20 -13.20
C VAL A 134 -7.38 3.47 -13.34
N LEU A 135 -6.27 4.21 -13.22
CA LEU A 135 -4.93 3.64 -13.03
C LEU A 135 -4.60 3.63 -11.55
N ALA A 136 -4.52 2.46 -10.95
CA ALA A 136 -4.25 2.27 -9.54
C ALA A 136 -2.85 1.69 -9.33
N CYS A 137 -2.17 2.09 -8.26
CA CYS A 137 -0.84 1.58 -7.93
C CYS A 137 -0.65 1.39 -6.42
N ALA A 138 0.14 0.39 -6.05
CA ALA A 138 0.65 0.22 -4.69
C ALA A 138 2.11 -0.26 -4.72
N GLY A 139 3.00 0.50 -4.09
CA GLY A 139 4.46 0.30 -4.14
C GLY A 139 5.17 1.31 -5.04
N ASP A 140 6.46 1.51 -4.77
CA ASP A 140 7.34 2.46 -5.44
C ASP A 140 7.47 2.23 -6.96
N VAL A 141 7.91 1.04 -7.38
CA VAL A 141 8.06 0.72 -8.80
C VAL A 141 6.70 0.71 -9.53
N PRO A 142 5.64 0.06 -9.03
CA PRO A 142 4.30 0.15 -9.64
C PRO A 142 3.78 1.58 -9.79
N THR A 143 4.06 2.45 -8.82
CA THR A 143 3.67 3.88 -8.90
C THR A 143 4.42 4.59 -10.01
N GLN A 144 5.73 4.39 -10.13
CA GLN A 144 6.52 4.97 -11.22
C GLN A 144 5.95 4.61 -12.60
N GLU A 145 5.65 3.33 -12.82
CA GLU A 145 5.15 2.85 -14.11
C GLU A 145 3.73 3.36 -14.40
N VAL A 146 2.86 3.45 -13.38
CA VAL A 146 1.52 4.03 -13.54
C VAL A 146 1.58 5.51 -13.89
N LEU A 147 2.48 6.28 -13.28
CA LEU A 147 2.64 7.69 -13.61
C LEU A 147 3.22 7.91 -15.01
N ALA A 148 4.15 7.06 -15.43
CA ALA A 148 4.65 7.07 -16.80
C ALA A 148 3.53 6.74 -17.81
N ALA A 149 2.71 5.73 -17.51
CA ALA A 149 1.55 5.39 -18.34
C ALA A 149 0.53 6.54 -18.40
N ALA A 150 0.22 7.18 -17.27
CA ALA A 150 -0.67 8.33 -17.21
C ALA A 150 -0.13 9.51 -18.05
N ALA A 151 1.18 9.76 -18.01
CA ALA A 151 1.83 10.80 -18.82
C ALA A 151 1.69 10.51 -20.32
N LEU A 152 1.95 9.27 -20.76
CA LEU A 152 1.80 8.86 -22.16
C LEU A 152 0.34 8.95 -22.64
N LEU A 153 -0.62 8.53 -21.81
CA LEU A 153 -2.05 8.65 -22.14
C LEU A 153 -2.48 10.10 -22.31
N ARG A 154 -2.01 10.98 -21.43
CA ARG A 154 -2.29 12.42 -21.54
C ARG A 154 -1.72 13.04 -22.82
N GLU A 155 -0.57 12.56 -23.30
CA GLU A 155 0.04 13.03 -24.55
C GLU A 155 -0.67 12.48 -25.79
N HIS A 156 -0.92 11.17 -25.83
CA HIS A 156 -1.38 10.48 -27.03
C HIS A 156 -2.90 10.33 -27.13
N LEU A 157 -3.62 10.42 -26.00
CA LEU A 157 -5.07 10.29 -25.90
C LEU A 157 -5.65 11.38 -24.98
N PRO A 158 -5.51 12.68 -25.32
CA PRO A 158 -5.85 13.80 -24.44
C PRO A 158 -7.34 13.91 -24.07
N GLU A 159 -8.22 13.26 -24.84
CA GLU A 159 -9.66 13.20 -24.56
C GLU A 159 -10.04 12.13 -23.53
N LEU A 160 -9.12 11.20 -23.22
CA LEU A 160 -9.33 10.15 -22.23
C LEU A 160 -9.27 10.73 -20.82
N ALA A 161 -10.36 10.61 -20.06
CA ALA A 161 -10.40 11.00 -18.66
C ALA A 161 -9.79 9.88 -17.81
N VAL A 162 -8.61 10.11 -17.27
CA VAL A 162 -7.85 9.16 -16.47
C VAL A 162 -7.87 9.61 -15.01
N ARG A 163 -8.23 8.70 -14.11
CA ARG A 163 -8.03 8.85 -12.67
C ARG A 163 -6.79 8.08 -12.25
N VAL A 164 -5.93 8.70 -11.44
CA VAL A 164 -4.80 8.01 -10.81
C VAL A 164 -5.07 7.82 -9.33
N VAL A 165 -5.01 6.58 -8.85
CA VAL A 165 -5.18 6.22 -7.43
C VAL A 165 -3.88 5.61 -6.92
N ASN A 166 -3.37 6.13 -5.81
CA ASN A 166 -2.24 5.54 -5.10
C ASN A 166 -2.72 4.93 -3.77
N VAL A 167 -2.22 3.73 -3.46
CA VAL A 167 -2.55 2.96 -2.27
C VAL A 167 -1.28 2.72 -1.45
N VAL A 168 -1.28 3.21 -0.21
CA VAL A 168 -0.20 3.03 0.76
C VAL A 168 -0.55 1.89 1.72
N ASP A 169 -1.72 1.91 2.36
CA ASP A 169 -2.21 0.83 3.21
C ASP A 169 -3.11 -0.08 2.39
N ILE A 170 -2.59 -1.23 1.96
CA ILE A 170 -3.34 -2.16 1.09
C ILE A 170 -4.57 -2.75 1.80
N ALA A 171 -4.54 -2.84 3.14
CA ALA A 171 -5.67 -3.34 3.91
C ALA A 171 -6.84 -2.35 3.96
N ARG A 172 -6.64 -1.09 3.52
CA ARG A 172 -7.75 -0.15 3.30
C ARG A 172 -8.70 -0.61 2.20
N LEU A 173 -8.23 -1.41 1.24
CA LEU A 173 -9.07 -1.90 0.13
C LEU A 173 -10.00 -3.05 0.55
N MET A 174 -9.81 -3.63 1.73
CA MET A 174 -10.68 -4.69 2.25
C MET A 174 -12.02 -4.09 2.71
N PRO A 175 -13.10 -4.90 2.73
CA PRO A 175 -14.37 -4.48 3.35
C PRO A 175 -14.16 -4.15 4.83
N ARG A 176 -14.83 -3.09 5.29
CA ARG A 176 -14.76 -2.63 6.70
C ARG A 176 -15.20 -3.70 7.69
N GLU A 177 -16.09 -4.59 7.29
CA GLU A 177 -16.58 -5.71 8.10
C GLU A 177 -15.51 -6.79 8.31
N GLU A 178 -14.53 -6.88 7.40
CA GLU A 178 -13.48 -7.89 7.42
C GLU A 178 -12.17 -7.37 8.04
N HIS A 179 -11.85 -6.09 7.83
CA HIS A 179 -10.62 -5.49 8.32
C HIS A 179 -10.88 -4.19 9.11
N PRO A 180 -10.25 -3.95 10.28
CA PRO A 180 -10.45 -2.72 11.06
C PRO A 180 -10.04 -1.42 10.33
N HIS A 181 -9.14 -1.52 9.35
CA HIS A 181 -8.81 -0.41 8.45
C HIS A 181 -9.68 -0.39 7.21
N GLY A 182 -10.42 -1.45 6.90
CA GLY A 182 -11.18 -1.58 5.66
C GLY A 182 -12.13 -0.41 5.43
N MET A 183 -12.36 -0.11 4.17
CA MET A 183 -13.21 1.01 3.75
C MET A 183 -14.64 0.56 3.53
N ALA A 184 -15.57 1.50 3.65
CA ALA A 184 -16.96 1.24 3.24
C ALA A 184 -17.06 1.18 1.72
N ASP A 185 -18.03 0.44 1.19
CA ASP A 185 -18.26 0.33 -0.26
C ASP A 185 -18.33 1.69 -0.95
N SER A 186 -18.98 2.68 -0.34
CA SER A 186 -19.05 4.04 -0.90
C SER A 186 -17.70 4.75 -0.99
N GLU A 187 -16.78 4.48 -0.07
CA GLU A 187 -15.41 5.02 -0.11
C GLU A 187 -14.59 4.31 -1.20
N PHE A 188 -14.77 3.00 -1.34
CA PHE A 188 -14.15 2.21 -2.41
C PHE A 188 -14.63 2.70 -3.78
N ASP A 189 -15.94 2.79 -3.98
CA ASP A 189 -16.58 3.27 -5.20
C ASP A 189 -16.14 4.71 -5.54
N ALA A 190 -15.94 5.56 -4.54
CA ALA A 190 -15.45 6.92 -4.75
C ALA A 190 -14.02 6.93 -5.33
N LEU A 191 -13.17 5.95 -5.01
CA LEU A 191 -11.83 5.82 -5.57
C LEU A 191 -11.84 5.11 -6.92
N PHE A 192 -12.50 3.97 -7.01
CA PHE A 192 -12.36 3.02 -8.12
C PHE A 192 -13.51 3.04 -9.12
N THR A 193 -14.56 3.82 -8.85
CA THR A 193 -15.83 3.83 -9.58
C THR A 193 -16.59 2.50 -9.43
N ARG A 194 -17.85 2.50 -9.89
CA ARG A 194 -18.72 1.31 -9.82
C ARG A 194 -18.66 0.43 -11.06
N ASP A 195 -18.26 1.01 -12.18
CA ASP A 195 -18.45 0.40 -13.51
C ASP A 195 -17.28 0.65 -14.49
N LYS A 196 -16.29 1.47 -14.14
CA LYS A 196 -15.16 1.78 -15.03
C LYS A 196 -14.03 0.76 -14.86
N PRO A 197 -13.28 0.47 -15.94
CA PRO A 197 -12.11 -0.40 -15.84
C PRO A 197 -11.08 0.15 -14.85
N VAL A 198 -10.51 -0.73 -14.04
CA VAL A 198 -9.40 -0.45 -13.12
C VAL A 198 -8.19 -1.26 -13.57
N ILE A 199 -7.10 -0.56 -13.90
CA ILE A 199 -5.79 -1.18 -14.15
C ILE A 199 -4.97 -0.99 -12.89
N PHE A 200 -4.76 -2.06 -12.14
CA PHE A 200 -4.05 -2.02 -10.85
C PHE A 200 -2.63 -2.59 -11.00
N ALA A 201 -1.63 -1.73 -10.88
CA ALA A 201 -0.23 -2.14 -10.78
C ALA A 201 0.13 -2.42 -9.31
N TYR A 202 0.40 -3.67 -8.99
CA TYR A 202 0.67 -4.11 -7.61
C TYR A 202 2.11 -4.62 -7.44
N HIS A 203 2.68 -4.37 -6.27
CA HIS A 203 4.03 -4.80 -5.91
C HIS A 203 4.18 -6.33 -5.83
N GLY A 204 3.15 -7.00 -5.28
CA GLY A 204 3.17 -8.43 -4.96
C GLY A 204 2.53 -9.30 -6.04
N TYR A 205 2.05 -10.47 -5.63
CA TYR A 205 1.30 -11.35 -6.52
C TYR A 205 -0.15 -10.86 -6.71
N PRO A 206 -0.73 -10.97 -7.93
CA PRO A 206 -2.11 -10.59 -8.22
C PRO A 206 -3.14 -11.58 -7.66
#